data_AF-A0A819JPU9-F1
#
_entry.id   AF-A0A819JPU9-F1
#
_cell.length_a   1.000
_cell.length_b   1.000
_cell.length_c   1.000
_cell.angle_alpha   90.00
_cell.angle_beta   90.00
_cell.angle_gamma   90.00
#
_symmetry.space_group_name_H-M   'P 1'
#
loop_
_entity.id
_entity.type
_entity.pdbx_description
1 polymer ?
#
loop_
_entity_poly.entity_id
_entity_poly.type
_entity_poly.pdbx_seq_one_letter_code
_entity_poly.pdbx_strand_id
1 'polypeptide(L)'
;MIDTNDDILHCMCTSKLNDEAKRWYEDNMTFTISDSSSKIFKQFKERKQKPDETITSYYDAIIKLCREFDSTMSQKMMISWLENGIKDSLKVQIQRQMKLLSESTRTTQAFLKIAKDEQELQED
;
A
#
# COMPACT_ATOMS: atom_id res chain seq x y z
N MET A 1 17.27 -20.83 -22.03
CA MET A 1 17.05 -20.21 -20.71
C MET A 1 15.62 -19.75 -20.69
N ILE A 2 14.77 -20.48 -19.96
CA ILE A 2 13.36 -20.14 -19.78
C ILE A 2 13.28 -19.49 -18.40
N ASP A 3 12.75 -18.26 -18.36
CA ASP A 3 12.60 -17.46 -17.15
C ASP A 3 11.54 -18.12 -16.24
N THR A 4 11.98 -18.77 -15.17
CA THR A 4 11.13 -19.48 -14.21
C THR A 4 10.19 -18.58 -13.42
N ASN A 5 10.28 -17.26 -13.58
CA ASN A 5 9.44 -16.29 -12.89
C ASN A 5 8.05 -16.13 -13.54
N ASP A 6 7.93 -16.36 -14.84
CA ASP A 6 6.64 -16.20 -15.54
C ASP A 6 5.69 -17.38 -15.29
N ASP A 7 6.23 -18.58 -15.07
CA ASP A 7 5.45 -19.78 -14.78
C ASP A 7 4.77 -19.74 -13.40
N ILE A 8 5.40 -19.07 -12.42
CA ILE A 8 4.85 -18.94 -11.06
C ILE A 8 3.64 -18.01 -11.06
N LEU A 9 3.69 -16.92 -11.84
CA LEU A 9 2.57 -15.99 -11.95
C LEU A 9 1.41 -16.62 -12.72
N HIS A 10 1.70 -17.45 -13.73
CA HIS A 10 0.66 -18.16 -14.48
C HIS A 10 -0.07 -19.22 -13.62
N CYS A 11 0.62 -19.85 -12.68
CA CYS A 11 0.04 -20.85 -11.77
C CYS A 11 -0.97 -20.24 -10.76
N MET A 12 -0.84 -18.95 -10.41
CA MET A 12 -1.73 -18.31 -9.43
C MET A 12 -3.14 -18.02 -9.94
N CYS A 13 -3.39 -18.03 -11.26
CA CYS A 13 -4.71 -17.69 -11.81
C CYS A 13 -5.67 -18.89 -11.98
N THR A 14 -5.24 -20.14 -11.81
CA THR A 14 -6.08 -21.29 -12.20
C THR A 14 -6.26 -22.41 -11.18
N SER A 15 -5.57 -22.42 -10.04
CA SER A 15 -5.67 -23.58 -9.13
C SER A 15 -5.87 -23.18 -7.69
N LYS A 16 -6.98 -23.67 -7.11
CA LYS A 16 -7.23 -23.73 -5.66
C LYS A 16 -5.94 -24.15 -4.97
N LEU A 17 -5.35 -23.24 -4.20
CA LEU A 17 -4.10 -23.49 -3.49
C LEU A 17 -4.28 -24.72 -2.59
N ASN A 18 -3.63 -25.83 -2.95
CA ASN A 18 -3.51 -26.98 -2.07
C ASN A 18 -2.63 -26.58 -0.88
N ASP A 19 -3.01 -27.03 0.32
CA ASP A 19 -2.42 -26.62 1.60
C ASP A 19 -0.90 -26.80 1.69
N GLU A 20 -0.30 -27.65 0.85
CA GLU A 20 1.16 -27.82 0.73
C GLU A 20 1.86 -26.63 0.07
N ALA A 21 1.29 -26.04 -0.98
CA ALA A 21 1.86 -24.85 -1.62
C ALA A 21 1.80 -23.64 -0.67
N LYS A 22 0.73 -23.57 0.14
CA LYS A 22 0.59 -22.56 1.20
C LYS A 22 1.62 -22.75 2.31
N ARG A 23 1.82 -23.99 2.80
CA ARG A 23 2.84 -24.29 3.82
C ARG A 23 4.25 -24.06 3.32
N TRP A 24 4.56 -24.48 2.09
CA TRP A 24 5.87 -24.23 1.49
C TRP A 24 6.16 -22.74 1.37
N TYR A 25 5.14 -21.92 1.02
CA TYR A 25 5.25 -20.47 1.03
C TYR A 25 5.44 -19.91 2.44
N GLU A 26 4.64 -20.33 3.42
CA GLU A 26 4.77 -19.89 4.82
C GLU A 26 6.14 -20.25 5.43
N ASP A 27 6.70 -21.42 5.11
CA ASP A 27 8.00 -21.88 5.60
C ASP A 27 9.19 -21.20 4.90
N ASN A 28 9.11 -20.95 3.58
CA ASN A 28 10.23 -20.37 2.81
C ASN A 28 10.14 -18.84 2.65
N MET A 29 8.97 -18.23 2.85
CA MET A 29 8.80 -16.78 3.02
C MET A 29 8.81 -16.38 4.50
N THR A 30 9.70 -17.00 5.29
CA THR A 30 10.29 -16.27 6.42
C THR A 30 11.24 -15.22 5.86
N PHE A 31 10.68 -14.21 5.18
CA PHE A 31 11.27 -12.88 5.17
C PHE A 31 11.49 -12.58 6.65
N THR A 32 12.75 -12.49 7.07
CA THR A 32 13.14 -12.28 8.47
C THR A 32 12.72 -10.88 8.89
N ILE A 33 11.41 -10.72 9.11
CA ILE A 33 10.82 -9.59 9.77
C ILE A 33 11.32 -9.70 11.21
N SER A 34 12.36 -8.95 11.54
CA SER A 34 12.78 -8.78 12.93
C SER A 34 11.59 -8.29 13.77
N ASP A 35 11.62 -8.53 15.09
CA ASP A 35 10.56 -8.08 15.99
C ASP A 35 10.22 -6.58 15.84
N SER A 36 11.20 -5.76 15.40
CA SER A 36 10.98 -4.34 15.08
C SER A 36 10.18 -4.15 13.78
N SER A 37 10.51 -4.86 12.71
CA SER A 37 9.77 -4.79 11.44
C SER A 37 8.33 -5.31 11.60
N SER A 38 8.10 -6.30 12.47
CA SER A 38 6.76 -6.83 12.76
C SER A 38 5.87 -5.80 13.45
N LYS A 39 6.45 -5.06 14.42
CA LYS A 39 5.76 -3.96 15.10
C LYS A 39 5.40 -2.83 14.13
N ILE A 40 6.32 -2.44 13.24
CA ILE A 40 6.07 -1.37 12.26
C ILE A 40 5.03 -1.83 11.22
N PHE A 41 5.07 -3.09 10.78
CA PHE A 41 4.04 -3.66 9.90
C PHE A 41 2.64 -3.61 10.54
N LYS A 42 2.55 -3.95 11.83
CA LYS A 42 1.30 -3.84 12.58
C LYS A 42 0.82 -2.39 12.68
N GLN A 43 1.73 -1.45 12.90
CA GLN A 43 1.39 -0.01 12.90
C GLN A 43 0.82 0.43 11.54
N PHE A 44 1.37 0.00 10.40
CA PHE A 44 0.76 0.29 9.10
C PHE A 44 -0.67 -0.23 8.98
N LYS A 45 -0.89 -1.48 9.39
CA LYS A 45 -2.20 -2.12 9.27
C LYS A 45 -3.28 -1.40 10.10
N GLU A 46 -2.90 -0.90 11.26
CA GLU A 46 -3.78 -0.20 12.21
C GLU A 46 -3.90 1.30 11.92
N ARG A 47 -2.96 1.88 11.16
CA ARG A 47 -2.94 3.32 10.87
C ARG A 47 -4.02 3.71 9.86
N LYS A 48 -5.15 4.18 10.40
CA LYS A 48 -6.21 4.88 9.65
C LYS A 48 -6.11 6.38 9.87
N GLN A 49 -6.52 7.18 8.89
CA GLN A 49 -6.72 8.62 9.04
C GLN A 49 -7.79 8.86 10.11
N LYS A 50 -7.48 9.70 11.10
CA LYS A 50 -8.47 10.06 12.13
C LYS A 50 -9.51 11.03 11.57
N PRO A 51 -10.74 11.09 12.13
CA PRO A 51 -11.79 11.98 11.63
C PRO A 51 -11.40 13.47 11.59
N ASP A 52 -10.60 13.91 12.57
CA ASP A 52 -10.11 15.27 12.77
C ASP A 52 -8.72 15.52 12.16
N GLU A 53 -8.12 14.50 11.55
CA GLU A 53 -6.77 14.59 11.00
C GLU A 53 -6.79 15.04 9.54
N THR A 54 -5.98 16.07 9.26
CA THR A 54 -5.78 16.57 7.89
C THR A 54 -5.11 15.53 7.00
N ILE A 55 -5.41 15.55 5.70
CA ILE A 55 -4.81 14.63 4.75
C ILE A 55 -3.28 14.71 4.72
N THR A 56 -2.73 15.91 4.91
CA THR A 56 -1.28 16.16 4.93
C THR A 56 -0.62 15.51 6.14
N SER A 57 -1.20 15.67 7.34
CA SER A 57 -0.70 15.03 8.55
C SER A 57 -0.71 13.50 8.43
N TYR A 58 -1.81 12.94 7.91
CA TYR A 58 -1.92 11.50 7.68
C TYR A 58 -0.86 11.01 6.68
N TYR A 59 -0.70 11.72 5.56
CA TYR A 59 0.30 11.41 4.53
C TYR A 59 1.72 11.38 5.12
N ASP A 60 2.12 12.44 5.82
CA ASP A 60 3.47 12.56 6.39
C ASP A 60 3.76 11.43 7.39
N ALA A 61 2.77 11.06 8.21
CA ALA A 61 2.88 9.95 9.15
C ALA A 61 3.12 8.61 8.43
N ILE A 62 2.39 8.33 7.35
CA ILE A 62 2.58 7.11 6.56
C ILE A 62 3.94 7.10 5.85
N ILE A 63 4.34 8.21 5.22
CA ILE A 63 5.65 8.30 4.56
C ILE A 63 6.80 8.11 5.54
N LYS A 64 6.69 8.68 6.75
CA LYS A 64 7.66 8.46 7.82
C LYS A 64 7.76 6.99 8.19
N LEU A 65 6.62 6.32 8.45
CA LEU A 65 6.60 4.89 8.74
C LEU A 65 7.19 4.07 7.59
N CYS A 66 6.89 4.41 6.33
CA CYS A 66 7.46 3.74 5.16
C CYS A 66 8.98 3.80 5.17
N ARG A 67 9.56 4.97 5.43
CA ARG A 67 11.01 5.16 5.49
C ARG A 67 11.66 4.46 6.68
N GLU A 68 10.97 4.38 7.82
CA GLU A 68 11.45 3.68 9.02
C GLU A 68 11.41 2.16 8.86
N PHE A 69 10.43 1.63 8.12
CA PHE A 69 10.34 0.20 7.81
C PHE A 69 11.35 -0.22 6.74
N ASP A 70 11.37 0.51 5.63
CA ASP A 70 12.24 0.27 4.47
C ASP A 70 12.42 1.57 3.68
N SER A 71 13.62 2.13 3.75
CA SER A 71 13.97 3.38 3.05
C SER A 71 13.92 3.26 1.52
N THR A 72 13.91 2.03 0.99
CA THR A 72 13.84 1.73 -0.44
C THR A 72 12.45 1.28 -0.90
N MET A 73 11.43 1.40 -0.03
CA MET A 73 10.08 0.98 -0.33
C MET A 73 9.53 1.65 -1.61
N SER A 74 8.89 0.84 -2.47
CA SER A 74 8.37 1.30 -3.75
C SER A 74 7.18 2.27 -3.60
N GLN A 75 7.01 3.18 -4.57
CA GLN A 75 5.86 4.10 -4.63
C GLN A 75 4.53 3.34 -4.60
N LYS A 76 4.44 2.23 -5.33
CA LYS A 76 3.23 1.38 -5.38
C LYS A 76 2.82 0.87 -4.00
N MET A 77 3.78 0.41 -3.20
CA MET A 77 3.51 -0.06 -1.84
C MET A 77 3.10 1.09 -0.91
N MET A 78 3.80 2.23 -0.97
CA MET A 78 3.45 3.42 -0.19
C MET A 78 2.03 3.91 -0.50
N ILE A 79 1.65 3.96 -1.78
CA ILE A 79 0.32 4.36 -2.23
C ILE A 79 -0.73 3.38 -1.71
N SER A 80 -0.47 2.07 -1.75
CA SER A 80 -1.39 1.06 -1.19
C SER A 80 -1.68 1.30 0.30
N TRP A 81 -0.65 1.65 1.09
CA TRP A 81 -0.86 1.99 2.50
C TRP A 81 -1.71 3.25 2.67
N LEU A 82 -1.40 4.30 1.91
CA LEU A 82 -2.14 5.56 1.91
C LEU A 82 -3.63 5.33 1.57
N GLU A 83 -3.92 4.65 0.47
CA GLU A 83 -5.29 4.36 -0.01
C GLU A 83 -6.09 3.47 0.94
N ASN A 84 -5.42 2.54 1.64
CA ASN A 84 -6.11 1.64 2.56
C ASN A 84 -6.47 2.30 3.89
N GLY A 85 -5.71 3.31 4.32
CA GLY A 85 -5.91 3.97 5.61
C GLY A 85 -6.67 5.28 5.56
N ILE A 86 -6.88 5.88 4.38
CA ILE A 86 -7.62 7.14 4.24
C ILE A 86 -9.10 7.00 4.64
N LYS A 87 -9.74 8.11 5.05
CA LYS A 87 -11.16 8.13 5.40
C LYS A 87 -12.04 7.73 4.20
N ASP A 88 -13.08 6.95 4.47
CA ASP A 88 -13.96 6.40 3.42
C ASP A 88 -14.65 7.49 2.57
N SER A 89 -14.90 8.67 3.15
CA SER A 89 -15.48 9.81 2.44
C SER A 89 -14.61 10.33 1.28
N LEU A 90 -13.28 10.20 1.37
CA LEU A 90 -12.35 10.59 0.30
C LEU A 90 -11.93 9.40 -0.56
N LYS A 91 -11.90 8.21 0.04
CA LYS A 91 -11.28 7.01 -0.52
C LYS A 91 -11.72 6.70 -1.95
N VAL A 92 -13.02 6.70 -2.20
CA VAL A 92 -13.58 6.31 -3.50
C VAL A 92 -13.12 7.27 -4.60
N GLN A 93 -13.14 8.58 -4.35
CA GLN A 93 -12.77 9.57 -5.35
C GLN A 93 -11.28 9.59 -5.61
N ILE A 94 -10.46 9.55 -4.56
CA ILE A 94 -9.00 9.53 -4.70
C ILE A 94 -8.55 8.29 -5.47
N GLN A 95 -9.07 7.11 -5.14
CA GLN A 95 -8.74 5.87 -5.85
C GLN A 95 -9.13 5.93 -7.33
N ARG A 96 -10.28 6.56 -7.66
CA ARG A 96 -10.70 6.75 -9.05
C ARG A 96 -9.72 7.65 -9.79
N GLN A 97 -9.38 8.81 -9.23
CA GLN A 97 -8.46 9.75 -9.88
C GLN A 97 -7.04 9.16 -10.02
N MET A 98 -6.55 8.44 -9.01
CA MET A 98 -5.26 7.72 -9.09
C MET A 98 -5.24 6.66 -10.19
N LYS A 99 -6.36 5.95 -10.39
CA LYS A 99 -6.49 4.96 -11.48
C LYS A 99 -6.46 5.59 -12.87
N LEU A 100 -6.88 6.86 -13.02
CA LEU A 100 -6.82 7.57 -14.29
C LEU A 100 -5.39 8.00 -14.67
N LEU A 101 -4.47 8.06 -13.71
CA LEU A 101 -3.07 8.36 -13.99
C LEU A 101 -2.38 7.17 -14.67
N SER A 102 -1.44 7.46 -15.57
CA SER A 102 -0.50 6.45 -16.07
C SER A 102 0.44 5.98 -14.94
N GLU A 103 0.95 4.76 -15.06
CA GLU A 103 1.75 4.12 -14.01
C GLU A 103 2.98 4.96 -13.59
N SER A 104 3.65 5.62 -14.53
CA SER A 104 4.82 6.48 -14.26
C SER A 104 4.49 7.74 -13.45
N THR A 105 3.23 8.18 -13.44
CA THR A 105 2.75 9.35 -12.71
C THR A 105 2.05 9.01 -11.40
N ARG A 106 1.76 7.71 -11.16
CA ARG A 106 1.21 7.22 -9.88
C ARG A 106 2.28 7.25 -8.79
N THR A 107 2.46 8.43 -8.23
CA THR A 107 3.40 8.69 -7.15
C THR A 107 2.65 9.08 -5.88
N THR A 108 3.31 8.95 -4.74
CA THR A 108 2.82 9.43 -3.45
C THR A 108 2.54 10.94 -3.47
N GLN A 109 3.28 11.72 -4.27
CA GLN A 109 3.03 13.15 -4.45
C GLN A 109 1.75 13.40 -5.26
N ALA A 110 1.50 12.63 -6.31
CA ALA A 110 0.24 12.69 -7.04
C ALA A 110 -0.95 12.34 -6.16
N PHE A 111 -0.81 11.31 -5.31
CA PHE A 111 -1.81 10.98 -4.28
C PHE A 111 -2.09 12.17 -3.37
N LEU A 112 -1.04 12.80 -2.80
CA LEU A 112 -1.21 13.92 -1.88
C LEU A 112 -1.93 15.10 -2.55
N LYS A 113 -1.60 15.40 -3.80
CA LYS A 113 -2.26 16.47 -4.55
C LYS A 113 -3.75 16.20 -4.72
N ILE A 114 -4.10 15.04 -5.30
CA ILE A 114 -5.50 14.62 -5.50
C ILE A 114 -6.28 14.64 -4.18
N ALA A 115 -5.66 14.15 -3.10
CA ALA A 115 -6.31 14.04 -1.82
C ALA A 115 -6.53 15.39 -1.11
N LYS A 116 -5.68 16.39 -1.37
CA LYS A 116 -5.89 17.77 -0.95
C LYS A 116 -7.03 18.42 -1.72
N ASP A 117 -7.00 18.32 -3.04
CA ASP A 117 -8.03 18.88 -3.91
C ASP A 117 -9.43 18.34 -3.54
N GLU A 118 -9.53 17.03 -3.26
CA GLU A 118 -10.80 16.41 -2.80
C GLU A 118 -11.21 16.85 -1.39
N GLN A 119 -10.25 17.05 -0.46
CA GLN A 119 -10.58 17.51 0.89
C GLN A 119 -11.13 18.94 0.86
N GLU A 120 -10.54 19.83 0.06
CA GLU A 120 -11.00 21.21 -0.13
C GLU A 120 -12.43 21.25 -0.70
N LEU A 121 -12.72 20.45 -1.73
CA LEU A 121 -14.05 20.34 -2.33
C LEU A 121 -15.15 19.82 -1.37
N GLN A 122 -14.79 19.11 -0.30
CA GLN A 122 -15.74 18.62 0.71
C GLN A 122 -15.94 19.61 1.86
N GLU A 123 -15.08 20.61 2.00
CA GLU A 123 -15.15 21.65 3.03
C GLU A 123 -15.90 22.92 2.53
N ASP A 124 -16.11 23.05 1.22
CA ASP A 124 -16.96 24.04 0.54
C ASP A 124 -18.45 23.63 0.46
#